data_AF-A0A2W2CVA6-F1
#
_entry.id   AF-A0A2W2CVA6-F1
#
_cell.length_a   1.000
_cell.length_b   1.000
_cell.length_c   1.000
_cell.angle_alpha   90.00
_cell.angle_beta   90.00
_cell.angle_gamma   90.00
#
_symmetry.space_group_name_H-M   'P 1'
#
loop_
_entity.id
_entity.type
_entity.pdbx_description
1 polymer ?
#
loop_
_entity_poly.entity_id
_entity_poly.type
_entity_poly.pdbx_seq_one_letter_code
_entity_poly.pdbx_strand_id
1 'polypeptide(L)'
;MPVIVPGDGGGPAPTPDEPRYATSELIEETLQELSGHTTDVGQVTYLGESISESTTTFRVAEQGQVSRGVAEIGTELVYVATAVDGTVTLLPTGRGWGSSRPSAWAEGTLVTFQPRFPRHTILQRINDVIGNLWPSLYGLGQTEFAFQPVVQAFSMPADTEDVTNVLYDEVGPQKAWVPITQWRFNRNAAPSEFPTGRSIILPPHLTPGRTVRVRYMKRPSQIQSEGEFTDSGLEISAWPAVMYGALHRMVASLPLGTAGVQSAEAREWSRTRPIDINQLAEYFRGLHELEVEKERRRLQDANPITINYTR
;
A
#
# COMPACT_ATOMS: atom_id res chain seq x y z
N MET A 1 -51.76 5.70 0.11
CA MET A 1 -50.57 5.22 0.85
C MET A 1 -49.72 4.44 -0.14
N PRO A 2 -48.55 4.92 -0.57
CA PRO A 2 -47.70 4.16 -1.48
C PRO A 2 -46.75 3.27 -0.69
N VAL A 3 -46.61 2.04 -1.19
CA VAL A 3 -45.81 0.94 -0.65
C VAL A 3 -44.32 1.22 -0.88
N ILE A 4 -43.52 1.14 0.18
CA ILE A 4 -42.05 1.18 0.13
C ILE A 4 -41.57 -0.26 -0.12
N VAL A 5 -40.90 -0.49 -1.26
CA VAL A 5 -40.19 -1.73 -1.55
C VAL A 5 -38.80 -1.66 -0.89
N PRO A 6 -38.32 -2.69 -0.19
CA PRO A 6 -36.97 -2.69 0.38
C PRO A 6 -35.92 -2.80 -0.74
N GLY A 7 -34.95 -1.89 -0.74
CA GLY A 7 -33.82 -1.87 -1.66
C GLY A 7 -32.90 -3.08 -1.44
N ASP A 8 -32.60 -3.77 -2.53
CA ASP A 8 -31.65 -4.87 -2.62
C ASP A 8 -30.23 -4.37 -2.31
N GLY A 9 -29.54 -5.04 -1.39
CA GLY A 9 -28.24 -4.67 -0.84
C GLY A 9 -27.06 -5.05 -1.74
N GLY A 10 -27.20 -4.91 -3.05
CA GLY A 10 -26.10 -5.05 -3.99
C GLY A 10 -25.29 -3.75 -4.02
N GLY A 11 -24.11 -3.76 -3.41
CA GLY A 11 -23.12 -2.69 -3.62
C GLY A 11 -22.89 -2.47 -5.12
N PRO A 12 -22.71 -1.22 -5.58
CA PRO A 12 -22.57 -0.94 -7.00
C PRO A 12 -21.38 -1.73 -7.58
N ALA A 13 -21.61 -2.39 -8.71
CA ALA A 13 -20.55 -3.01 -9.49
C ALA A 13 -19.52 -1.92 -9.88
N PRO A 14 -18.21 -2.18 -9.76
CA PRO A 14 -17.17 -1.20 -10.06
C PRO A 14 -17.30 -0.73 -11.50
N THR A 15 -17.44 0.59 -11.70
CA THR A 15 -17.54 1.18 -13.03
C THR A 15 -16.15 1.29 -13.69
N PRO A 16 -16.02 1.17 -15.03
CA PRO A 16 -14.73 1.07 -15.73
C PRO A 16 -13.79 2.27 -15.63
N ASP A 17 -14.25 3.39 -15.05
CA ASP A 17 -13.54 4.67 -15.01
C ASP A 17 -13.06 5.08 -13.61
N GLU A 18 -13.21 4.22 -12.60
CA GLU A 18 -12.50 4.41 -11.34
C GLU A 18 -11.01 4.17 -11.61
N PRO A 19 -10.14 5.18 -11.42
CA PRO A 19 -8.74 5.00 -11.74
C PRO A 19 -8.14 3.95 -10.78
N ARG A 20 -7.18 3.18 -11.28
CA ARG A 20 -6.53 2.09 -10.56
C ARG A 20 -5.91 2.60 -9.26
N TYR A 21 -6.57 2.39 -8.13
CA TYR A 21 -6.13 2.93 -6.84
C TYR A 21 -6.16 1.89 -5.73
N ALA A 22 -6.84 0.76 -5.90
CA ALA A 22 -7.03 -0.18 -4.81
C ALA A 22 -5.77 -1.03 -4.59
N THR A 23 -5.42 -1.28 -3.32
CA THR A 23 -4.30 -2.17 -2.98
C THR A 23 -4.49 -3.58 -3.54
N SER A 24 -5.73 -4.05 -3.62
CA SER A 24 -6.08 -5.32 -4.24
C SER A 24 -5.66 -5.40 -5.71
N GLU A 25 -5.82 -4.32 -6.48
CA GLU A 25 -5.42 -4.28 -7.89
C GLU A 25 -3.90 -4.33 -8.05
N LEU A 26 -3.14 -3.65 -7.17
CA LEU A 26 -1.68 -3.73 -7.17
C LEU A 26 -1.20 -5.15 -6.89
N ILE A 27 -1.87 -5.85 -5.97
CA ILE A 27 -1.57 -7.25 -5.66
C ILE A 27 -1.88 -8.14 -6.86
N GLU A 28 -3.05 -7.97 -7.50
CA GLU A 28 -3.44 -8.75 -8.69
C GLU A 28 -2.49 -8.52 -9.86
N GLU A 29 -2.15 -7.27 -10.15
CA GLU A 29 -1.23 -6.93 -11.24
C GLU A 29 0.15 -7.55 -10.98
N THR A 30 0.67 -7.41 -9.75
CA THR A 30 1.93 -8.06 -9.35
C THR A 30 1.84 -9.58 -9.46
N LEU A 31 0.72 -10.18 -9.04
CA LEU A 31 0.49 -11.63 -9.12
C LEU A 31 0.44 -12.12 -10.57
N GLN A 32 -0.22 -11.37 -11.46
CA GLN A 32 -0.36 -11.70 -12.86
C GLN A 32 0.98 -11.64 -13.62
N GLU A 33 1.81 -10.65 -13.30
CA GLU A 33 3.17 -10.54 -13.82
C GLU A 33 4.05 -11.70 -13.32
N LEU A 34 3.91 -12.11 -12.04
CA LEU A 34 4.64 -13.26 -11.49
C LEU A 34 4.19 -14.61 -12.09
N SER A 35 2.91 -14.75 -12.43
CA SER A 35 2.38 -15.95 -13.07
C SER A 35 2.60 -15.98 -14.58
N GLY A 36 3.19 -14.93 -15.17
CA GLY A 36 3.43 -14.83 -16.61
C GLY A 36 2.14 -14.75 -17.43
N HIS A 37 1.09 -14.16 -16.84
CA HIS A 37 -0.26 -14.01 -17.40
C HIS A 37 -0.95 -15.32 -17.81
N THR A 38 -0.43 -16.49 -17.40
CA THR A 38 -1.08 -17.78 -17.66
C THR A 38 -2.09 -18.13 -16.55
N THR A 39 -3.07 -18.95 -16.88
CA THR A 39 -4.18 -19.37 -16.01
C THR A 39 -3.78 -20.47 -15.02
N ASP A 40 -2.50 -20.60 -14.67
CA ASP A 40 -2.04 -21.56 -13.66
C ASP A 40 -2.29 -20.99 -12.26
N VAL A 41 -3.57 -20.75 -12.01
CA VAL A 41 -4.11 -20.39 -10.71
C VAL A 41 -4.22 -21.71 -9.95
N GLY A 42 -3.87 -21.72 -8.66
CA GLY A 42 -4.02 -22.90 -7.81
C GLY A 42 -5.48 -23.39 -7.78
N GLN A 43 -5.78 -24.39 -6.96
CA GLN A 43 -7.18 -24.83 -6.85
C GLN A 43 -8.02 -23.71 -6.22
N VAL A 44 -8.93 -23.12 -6.99
CA VAL A 44 -9.74 -21.96 -6.56
C VAL A 44 -11.16 -22.40 -6.26
N THR A 45 -11.73 -21.82 -5.21
CA THR A 45 -13.15 -21.84 -4.89
C THR A 45 -13.53 -20.53 -4.21
N TYR A 46 -14.70 -20.45 -3.58
CA TYR A 46 -15.12 -19.32 -2.78
C TYR A 46 -15.83 -19.79 -1.50
N LEU A 47 -15.88 -18.90 -0.50
CA LEU A 47 -16.59 -19.14 0.74
C LEU A 47 -18.09 -19.27 0.48
N GLY A 48 -18.69 -20.36 0.96
CA GLY A 48 -20.15 -20.56 0.93
C GLY A 48 -20.89 -19.89 2.10
N GLU A 49 -20.16 -19.25 3.02
CA GLU A 49 -20.71 -18.53 4.16
C GLU A 49 -19.72 -17.46 4.65
N SER A 50 -20.22 -16.41 5.30
CA SER A 50 -19.37 -15.42 5.96
C SER A 50 -18.67 -16.02 7.18
N ILE A 51 -17.39 -15.67 7.38
CA ILE A 51 -16.57 -16.15 8.49
C ILE A 51 -16.10 -14.99 9.38
N SER A 52 -15.98 -15.25 10.69
CA SER A 52 -15.42 -14.31 11.66
C SER A 52 -13.92 -14.53 11.84
N GLU A 53 -13.21 -13.64 12.54
CA GLU A 53 -11.77 -13.76 12.86
C GLU A 53 -11.42 -15.04 13.66
N SER A 54 -12.40 -15.63 14.37
CA SER A 54 -12.21 -16.83 15.19
C SER A 54 -12.74 -18.12 14.57
N THR A 55 -13.39 -18.05 13.40
CA THR A 55 -13.96 -19.24 12.74
C THR A 55 -12.86 -20.20 12.31
N THR A 56 -12.92 -21.46 12.75
CA THR A 56 -11.95 -22.52 12.40
C THR A 56 -12.53 -23.61 11.51
N THR A 57 -13.83 -23.59 11.25
CA THR A 57 -14.52 -24.51 10.36
C THR A 57 -15.49 -23.73 9.50
N PHE A 58 -15.45 -23.92 8.19
CA PHE A 58 -16.32 -23.23 7.25
C PHE A 58 -16.58 -24.08 6.00
N ARG A 59 -17.63 -23.73 5.26
CA ARG A 59 -18.00 -24.35 3.99
C ARG A 59 -17.44 -23.57 2.79
N VAL A 60 -16.97 -24.30 1.79
CA VAL A 60 -16.67 -23.76 0.46
C VAL A 60 -17.70 -24.25 -0.55
N ALA A 61 -17.93 -23.46 -1.59
CA ALA A 61 -18.99 -23.76 -2.56
C ALA A 61 -18.67 -24.93 -3.49
N GLU A 62 -17.40 -25.07 -3.92
CA GLU A 62 -16.98 -26.15 -4.83
C GLU A 62 -16.15 -27.21 -4.10
N GLN A 63 -16.69 -28.44 -4.06
CA GLN A 63 -16.14 -29.53 -3.25
C GLN A 63 -15.00 -30.30 -3.94
N GLY A 64 -14.80 -30.10 -5.26
CA GLY A 64 -13.78 -30.82 -6.04
C GLY A 64 -12.36 -30.23 -5.92
N GLN A 65 -12.25 -28.98 -5.44
CA GLN A 65 -11.02 -28.17 -5.47
C GLN A 65 -10.43 -27.92 -4.08
N VAL A 66 -10.79 -28.75 -3.08
CA VAL A 66 -10.34 -28.62 -1.70
C VAL A 66 -9.14 -29.51 -1.41
N SER A 67 -8.10 -28.94 -0.81
CA SER A 67 -6.92 -29.69 -0.39
C SER A 67 -6.42 -29.29 1.01
N ARG A 68 -5.61 -30.16 1.61
CA ARG A 68 -4.97 -29.91 2.91
C ARG A 68 -3.73 -29.05 2.74
N GLY A 69 -3.35 -28.33 3.80
CA GLY A 69 -2.17 -27.48 3.83
C GLY A 69 -2.50 -26.00 3.85
N VAL A 70 -1.64 -25.17 3.28
CA VAL A 70 -1.84 -23.72 3.26
C VAL A 70 -2.89 -23.36 2.21
N ALA A 71 -3.86 -22.56 2.61
CA ALA A 71 -4.83 -21.92 1.73
C ALA A 71 -4.85 -20.41 2.03
N GLU A 72 -5.39 -19.66 1.10
CA GLU A 72 -5.57 -18.22 1.22
C GLU A 72 -7.05 -17.88 1.10
N ILE A 73 -7.52 -16.96 1.95
CA ILE A 73 -8.86 -16.40 1.92
C ILE A 73 -8.70 -14.88 1.85
N GLY A 74 -9.07 -14.27 0.73
CA GLY A 74 -8.78 -12.85 0.50
C GLY A 74 -7.27 -12.58 0.62
N THR A 75 -6.84 -11.82 1.63
CA THR A 75 -5.41 -11.57 1.92
C THR A 75 -4.90 -12.27 3.19
N GLU A 76 -5.69 -13.16 3.78
CA GLU A 76 -5.32 -13.96 4.94
C GLU A 76 -4.82 -15.34 4.51
N LEU A 77 -3.73 -15.81 5.12
CA LEU A 77 -3.29 -17.20 4.97
C LEU A 77 -3.84 -18.04 6.12
N VAL A 78 -4.38 -19.20 5.77
CA VAL A 78 -4.90 -20.18 6.72
C VAL A 78 -4.28 -21.55 6.51
N TYR A 79 -4.19 -22.34 7.58
CA TYR A 79 -3.73 -23.73 7.50
C TYR A 79 -4.89 -24.70 7.70
N VAL A 80 -5.19 -25.42 6.62
CA VAL A 80 -6.24 -26.43 6.52
C VAL A 80 -5.75 -27.77 7.07
N ALA A 81 -6.34 -28.22 8.17
CA ALA A 81 -6.06 -29.52 8.78
C ALA A 81 -6.72 -30.65 7.99
N THR A 82 -8.01 -30.49 7.67
CA THR A 82 -8.82 -31.45 6.90
C THR A 82 -9.78 -30.69 5.99
N ALA A 83 -10.06 -31.26 4.83
CA ALA A 83 -11.10 -30.79 3.93
C ALA A 83 -11.86 -32.00 3.41
N VAL A 84 -13.14 -32.10 3.76
CA VAL A 84 -14.00 -33.25 3.44
C VAL A 84 -15.38 -32.73 3.08
N ASP A 85 -15.92 -33.16 1.94
CA ASP A 85 -17.27 -32.83 1.46
C ASP A 85 -17.58 -31.32 1.45
N GLY A 86 -16.60 -30.49 1.08
CA GLY A 86 -16.72 -29.02 1.08
C GLY A 86 -16.66 -28.36 2.47
N THR A 87 -16.48 -29.12 3.55
CA THR A 87 -16.16 -28.58 4.88
C THR A 87 -14.65 -28.49 5.04
N VAL A 88 -14.15 -27.28 5.20
CA VAL A 88 -12.76 -27.00 5.52
C VAL A 88 -12.65 -26.83 7.03
N THR A 89 -11.79 -27.63 7.67
CA THR A 89 -11.45 -27.49 9.08
C THR A 89 -9.98 -27.11 9.19
N LEU A 90 -9.74 -25.97 9.84
CA LEU A 90 -8.42 -25.44 10.10
C LEU A 90 -7.81 -26.09 11.35
N LEU A 91 -6.50 -25.95 11.53
CA LEU A 91 -5.92 -26.21 12.85
C LEU A 91 -6.48 -25.22 13.89
N PRO A 92 -6.42 -25.56 15.20
CA PRO A 92 -6.81 -24.64 16.27
C PRO A 92 -6.07 -23.28 16.19
N THR A 93 -4.83 -23.27 15.70
CA THR A 93 -4.04 -22.06 15.42
C THR A 93 -3.85 -21.84 13.91
N GLY A 94 -4.80 -22.31 13.11
CA GLY A 94 -4.71 -22.29 11.65
C GLY A 94 -5.07 -20.95 11.01
N ARG A 95 -5.58 -19.98 11.77
CA ARG A 95 -5.86 -18.61 11.32
C ARG A 95 -4.61 -17.74 11.40
N GLY A 96 -4.49 -16.74 10.52
CA GLY A 96 -3.35 -15.83 10.53
C GLY A 96 -2.00 -16.53 10.31
N TRP A 97 -1.97 -17.57 9.48
CA TRP A 97 -0.77 -18.33 9.21
C TRP A 97 0.29 -17.46 8.52
N GLY A 98 1.58 -17.73 8.75
CA GLY A 98 2.67 -17.04 8.05
C GLY A 98 2.72 -15.52 8.30
N SER A 99 2.37 -15.08 9.52
CA SER A 99 2.28 -13.67 9.93
C SER A 99 1.15 -12.87 9.29
N SER A 100 0.16 -13.54 8.68
CA SER A 100 -1.08 -12.89 8.28
C SER A 100 -1.97 -12.60 9.49
N ARG A 101 -2.87 -11.62 9.35
CA ARG A 101 -3.80 -11.24 10.40
C ARG A 101 -5.14 -11.96 10.18
N PRO A 102 -5.72 -12.62 11.20
CA PRO A 102 -7.08 -13.12 11.11
C PRO A 102 -8.06 -11.97 10.82
N SER A 103 -8.85 -12.11 9.78
CA SER A 103 -9.87 -11.14 9.37
C SER A 103 -11.25 -11.80 9.24
N ALA A 104 -12.31 -11.00 9.31
CA ALA A 104 -13.63 -11.45 8.89
C ALA A 104 -13.73 -11.38 7.37
N TRP A 105 -14.30 -12.41 6.74
CA TRP A 105 -14.48 -12.46 5.28
C TRP A 105 -15.94 -12.76 4.95
N ALA A 106 -16.49 -12.06 3.98
CA ALA A 106 -17.86 -12.26 3.55
C ALA A 106 -18.01 -13.54 2.71
N GLU A 107 -19.22 -14.07 2.67
CA GLU A 107 -19.62 -15.08 1.67
C GLU A 107 -19.23 -14.62 0.25
N GLY A 108 -18.78 -15.56 -0.58
CA GLY A 108 -18.31 -15.26 -1.94
C GLY A 108 -16.84 -14.83 -2.03
N THR A 109 -16.15 -14.63 -0.89
CA THR A 109 -14.70 -14.33 -0.91
C THR A 109 -13.93 -15.50 -1.54
N LEU A 110 -12.99 -15.19 -2.42
CA LEU A 110 -12.12 -16.16 -3.09
C LEU A 110 -11.29 -16.95 -2.07
N VAL A 111 -11.24 -18.27 -2.26
CA VAL A 111 -10.37 -19.18 -1.51
C VAL A 111 -9.47 -19.92 -2.50
N THR A 112 -8.17 -19.76 -2.33
CA THR A 112 -7.17 -20.44 -3.17
C THR A 112 -6.40 -21.43 -2.31
N PHE A 113 -6.44 -22.71 -2.66
CA PHE A 113 -5.64 -23.73 -2.00
C PHE A 113 -4.26 -23.84 -2.65
N GLN A 114 -3.25 -24.04 -1.80
CA GLN A 114 -1.85 -24.17 -2.20
C GLN A 114 -1.40 -23.03 -3.13
N PRO A 115 -1.61 -21.76 -2.75
CA PRO A 115 -1.23 -20.63 -3.57
C PRO A 115 0.29 -20.64 -3.81
N ARG A 116 0.70 -20.61 -5.09
CA ARG A 116 2.13 -20.54 -5.47
C ARG A 116 2.76 -19.23 -5.00
N PHE A 117 2.02 -18.14 -5.18
CA PHE A 117 2.39 -16.79 -4.75
C PHE A 117 1.27 -16.23 -3.89
N PRO A 118 1.32 -16.43 -2.55
CA PRO A 118 0.30 -15.89 -1.66
C PRO A 118 0.23 -14.36 -1.75
N ARG A 119 -0.99 -13.81 -1.84
CA ARG A 119 -1.29 -12.37 -1.83
C ARG A 119 -0.77 -11.70 -0.57
N HIS A 120 -0.85 -12.40 0.57
CA HIS A 120 -0.29 -11.87 1.82
C HIS A 120 1.22 -11.59 1.70
N THR A 121 1.98 -12.52 1.11
CA THR A 121 3.42 -12.36 0.89
C THR A 121 3.70 -11.21 -0.10
N ILE A 122 2.89 -11.07 -1.15
CA ILE A 122 2.99 -9.96 -2.10
C ILE A 122 2.77 -8.63 -1.39
N LEU A 123 1.72 -8.51 -0.57
CA LEU A 123 1.42 -7.31 0.22
C LEU A 123 2.57 -6.96 1.18
N GLN A 124 3.18 -7.95 1.84
CA GLN A 124 4.37 -7.71 2.66
C GLN A 124 5.51 -7.13 1.84
N ARG A 125 5.80 -7.68 0.65
CA ARG A 125 6.88 -7.16 -0.22
C ARG A 125 6.60 -5.78 -0.74
N ILE A 126 5.35 -5.47 -1.08
CA ILE A 126 4.92 -4.12 -1.45
C ILE A 126 5.20 -3.15 -0.30
N ASN A 127 4.79 -3.48 0.93
CA ASN A 127 5.03 -2.66 2.11
C ASN A 127 6.52 -2.49 2.43
N ASP A 128 7.32 -3.54 2.26
CA ASP A 128 8.78 -3.48 2.42
C ASP A 128 9.43 -2.57 1.36
N VAL A 129 8.87 -2.47 0.16
CA VAL A 129 9.35 -1.57 -0.90
C VAL A 129 8.97 -0.14 -0.56
N ILE A 130 7.71 0.13 -0.23
CA ILE A 130 7.21 1.45 0.18
C ILE A 130 8.06 2.02 1.33
N GLY A 131 8.36 1.20 2.35
CA GLY A 131 9.18 1.61 3.48
C GLY A 131 10.64 1.94 3.13
N ASN A 132 11.16 1.36 2.05
CA ASN A 132 12.53 1.51 1.55
C ASN A 132 12.67 2.58 0.46
N LEU A 133 11.57 3.10 -0.07
CA LEU A 133 11.60 4.24 -1.00
C LEU A 133 12.08 5.52 -0.33
N TRP A 134 11.89 5.64 0.97
CA TRP A 134 12.48 6.71 1.77
C TRP A 134 14.00 6.56 1.87
N PRO A 135 14.82 7.59 1.62
CA PRO A 135 14.47 9.01 1.44
C PRO A 135 14.31 9.48 -0.01
N SER A 136 14.46 8.60 -1.00
CA SER A 136 14.44 8.96 -2.43
C SER A 136 13.08 9.45 -2.91
N LEU A 137 11.99 8.81 -2.46
CA LEU A 137 10.61 9.26 -2.65
C LEU A 137 9.96 9.49 -1.30
N TYR A 138 9.10 10.50 -1.24
CA TYR A 138 8.42 10.92 -0.02
C TYR A 138 6.98 11.33 -0.34
N GLY A 139 6.11 11.22 0.65
CA GLY A 139 4.74 11.72 0.55
C GLY A 139 4.67 13.20 0.88
N LEU A 140 3.65 13.89 0.38
CA LEU A 140 3.38 15.29 0.68
C LEU A 140 2.13 15.41 1.55
N GLY A 141 2.31 16.05 2.71
CA GLY A 141 1.21 16.44 3.59
C GLY A 141 0.98 17.95 3.56
N GLN A 142 -0.24 18.36 3.91
CA GLN A 142 -0.60 19.75 4.11
C GLN A 142 -1.32 19.91 5.44
N THR A 143 -0.92 20.93 6.21
CA THR A 143 -1.63 21.34 7.42
C THR A 143 -1.91 22.83 7.37
N GLU A 144 -3.02 23.25 7.97
CA GLU A 144 -3.42 24.64 8.08
C GLU A 144 -3.64 24.99 9.55
N PHE A 145 -3.14 26.15 9.97
CA PHE A 145 -3.38 26.67 11.33
C PHE A 145 -3.54 28.19 11.30
N ALA A 146 -4.24 28.72 12.30
CA ALA A 146 -4.42 30.17 12.47
C ALA A 146 -3.20 30.78 13.17
N PHE A 147 -2.61 31.81 12.56
CA PHE A 147 -1.48 32.55 13.12
C PHE A 147 -1.93 33.40 14.32
N GLN A 148 -1.24 33.23 15.45
CA GLN A 148 -1.41 34.00 16.68
C GLN A 148 -0.18 34.88 16.91
N PRO A 149 -0.32 36.21 17.05
CA PRO A 149 0.84 37.11 17.16
C PRO A 149 1.62 36.96 18.47
N VAL A 150 1.00 36.38 19.50
CA VAL A 150 1.61 36.17 20.82
C VAL A 150 2.59 34.99 20.82
N VAL A 151 2.42 34.04 19.90
CA VAL A 151 3.16 32.78 19.87
C VAL A 151 3.91 32.66 18.55
N GLN A 152 5.21 32.39 18.61
CA GLN A 152 6.06 32.28 17.42
C GLN A 152 6.24 30.85 16.92
N ALA A 153 5.98 29.86 17.78
CA ALA A 153 6.17 28.44 17.49
C ALA A 153 4.83 27.71 17.45
N PHE A 154 4.57 26.98 16.36
CA PHE A 154 3.33 26.24 16.13
C PHE A 154 3.62 24.75 16.05
N SER A 155 2.71 23.93 16.61
CA SER A 155 2.81 22.47 16.54
C SER A 155 2.58 21.97 15.12
N MET A 156 3.46 21.08 14.65
CA MET A 156 3.31 20.39 13.37
C MET A 156 2.84 18.95 13.60
N PRO A 157 2.17 18.29 12.62
CA PRO A 157 1.83 16.88 12.71
C PRO A 157 3.05 16.00 13.03
N ALA A 158 2.82 14.90 13.76
CA ALA A 158 3.88 13.97 14.16
C ALA A 158 4.59 13.33 12.95
N ASP A 159 3.95 13.30 11.78
CA ASP A 159 4.47 12.70 10.55
C ASP A 159 5.33 13.65 9.69
N THR A 160 5.47 14.94 10.08
CA THR A 160 6.24 15.95 9.34
C THR A 160 7.76 15.78 9.42
N GLU A 161 8.40 15.17 8.42
CA GLU A 161 9.86 14.97 8.40
C GLU A 161 10.63 16.24 8.04
N ASP A 162 10.13 16.98 7.04
CA ASP A 162 10.70 18.26 6.65
C ASP A 162 9.63 19.18 6.07
N VAL A 163 9.89 20.49 6.07
CA VAL A 163 8.96 21.48 5.51
C VAL A 163 9.45 21.91 4.13
N THR A 164 8.57 21.83 3.13
CA THR A 164 8.92 22.21 1.75
C THR A 164 8.55 23.65 1.46
N ASN A 165 7.32 24.05 1.79
CA ASN A 165 6.84 25.40 1.55
C ASN A 165 5.83 25.83 2.63
N VAL A 166 5.85 27.12 2.95
CA VAL A 166 4.94 27.77 3.89
C VAL A 166 4.26 28.92 3.15
N LEU A 167 2.94 28.88 3.10
CA LEU A 167 2.10 29.88 2.46
C LEU A 167 1.25 30.59 3.50
N TYR A 168 1.00 31.88 3.28
CA TYR A 168 0.22 32.74 4.14
C TYR A 168 -0.91 33.41 3.35
N ASP A 169 -2.13 33.45 3.91
CA ASP A 169 -3.25 34.20 3.31
C ASP A 169 -3.09 35.71 3.54
N GLU A 170 -2.83 36.46 2.47
CA GLU A 170 -2.64 37.92 2.52
C GLU A 170 -3.97 38.67 2.75
N VAL A 171 -3.89 39.82 3.41
CA VAL A 171 -5.04 40.71 3.59
C VAL A 171 -5.41 41.36 2.26
N GLY A 172 -6.48 40.88 1.64
CA GLY A 172 -7.04 41.53 0.46
C GLY A 172 -8.22 40.77 -0.15
N PRO A 173 -8.96 41.40 -1.08
CA PRO A 173 -10.06 40.75 -1.79
C PRO A 173 -9.59 39.64 -2.74
N GLN A 174 -8.28 39.58 -3.02
CA GLN A 174 -7.68 38.67 -3.99
C GLN A 174 -7.54 37.23 -3.50
N LYS A 175 -7.70 36.96 -2.18
CA LYS A 175 -7.52 35.63 -1.55
C LYS A 175 -6.22 34.95 -2.02
N ALA A 176 -5.14 35.71 -2.04
CA ALA A 176 -3.86 35.29 -2.56
C ALA A 176 -3.02 34.65 -1.45
N TRP A 177 -2.41 33.50 -1.76
CA TRP A 177 -1.47 32.82 -0.89
C TRP A 177 -0.04 33.28 -1.21
N VAL A 178 0.60 33.94 -0.26
CA VAL A 178 1.95 34.47 -0.40
C VAL A 178 2.95 33.54 0.29
N PRO A 179 4.07 33.16 -0.36
CA PRO A 179 5.08 32.32 0.27
C PRO A 179 5.85 33.07 1.36
N ILE A 180 6.08 32.39 2.49
CA ILE A 180 6.93 32.87 3.58
C ILE A 180 8.34 32.33 3.35
N THR A 181 9.32 33.22 3.22
CA THR A 181 10.72 32.87 2.91
C THR A 181 11.61 32.73 4.14
N GLN A 182 11.10 33.09 5.32
CA GLN A 182 11.82 33.00 6.59
C GLN A 182 11.01 32.14 7.55
N TRP A 183 11.44 30.90 7.77
CA TRP A 183 10.85 30.01 8.77
C TRP A 183 11.92 29.07 9.30
N ARG A 184 11.75 28.56 10.52
CA ARG A 184 12.63 27.54 11.07
C ARG A 184 11.84 26.34 11.53
N PHE A 185 12.17 25.18 11.00
CA PHE A 185 11.55 23.93 11.42
C PHE A 185 12.40 23.28 12.52
N ASN A 186 11.76 22.94 13.64
CA ASN A 186 12.38 22.22 14.74
C ASN A 186 11.81 20.79 14.82
N ARG A 187 12.66 19.82 14.49
CA ARG A 187 12.36 18.38 14.49
C ARG A 187 12.32 17.77 15.89
N ASN A 188 12.88 18.45 16.89
CA ASN A 188 12.98 17.97 18.27
C ASN A 188 12.44 19.02 19.23
N ALA A 189 11.14 19.30 19.13
CA ALA A 189 10.46 20.21 20.03
C ALA A 189 10.17 19.52 21.36
N ALA A 190 10.17 20.29 22.46
CA ALA A 190 9.91 19.73 23.78
C ALA A 190 8.48 19.16 23.86
N PRO A 191 8.29 17.87 24.19
CA PRO A 191 6.97 17.22 24.16
C PRO A 191 6.00 17.77 25.22
N SER A 192 6.51 18.49 26.23
CA SER A 192 5.70 19.20 27.24
C SER A 192 4.95 20.41 26.69
N GLU A 193 5.49 21.04 25.64
CA GLU A 193 4.91 22.24 25.00
C GLU A 193 4.30 21.93 23.63
N PHE A 194 4.86 20.94 22.92
CA PHE A 194 4.40 20.50 21.61
C PHE A 194 4.11 19.00 21.66
N PRO A 195 2.84 18.58 21.80
CA PRO A 195 2.46 17.16 21.97
C PRO A 195 2.95 16.24 20.85
N THR A 196 3.18 16.78 19.65
CA THR A 196 3.66 16.06 18.47
C THR A 196 5.19 15.96 18.36
N GLY A 197 5.93 16.62 19.25
CA GLY A 197 7.41 16.67 19.23
C GLY A 197 8.01 17.47 18.06
N ARG A 198 7.17 18.10 17.22
CA ARG A 198 7.58 18.84 16.02
C ARG A 198 6.97 20.24 16.04
N SER A 199 7.77 21.26 15.74
CA SER A 199 7.29 22.65 15.70
C SER A 199 7.89 23.44 14.55
N ILE A 200 7.16 24.46 14.10
CA ILE A 200 7.63 25.44 13.14
C ILE A 200 7.62 26.82 13.78
N ILE A 201 8.72 27.55 13.62
CA ILE A 201 8.87 28.93 14.06
C ILE A 201 8.67 29.84 12.86
N LEU A 202 7.71 30.74 13.01
CA LEU A 202 7.34 31.74 11.99
C LEU A 202 7.80 33.14 12.41
N PRO A 203 8.00 34.05 11.45
CA PRO A 203 8.45 35.38 11.74
C PRO A 203 7.30 36.24 12.29
N PRO A 204 7.60 37.23 13.16
CA PRO A 204 6.58 37.96 13.92
C PRO A 204 5.83 39.03 13.11
N HIS A 205 6.15 39.26 11.84
CA HIS A 205 5.59 40.35 11.02
C HIS A 205 4.31 39.95 10.24
N LEU A 206 3.75 38.78 10.51
CA LEU A 206 2.52 38.30 9.87
C LEU A 206 1.29 38.94 10.51
N THR A 207 0.24 39.20 9.71
CA THR A 207 -0.99 39.80 10.26
C THR A 207 -1.74 38.78 11.12
N PRO A 208 -2.17 39.15 12.35
CA PRO A 208 -2.90 38.28 13.27
C PRO A 208 -4.18 37.68 12.68
N GLY A 209 -4.52 36.45 13.09
CA GLY A 209 -5.83 35.83 12.81
C GLY A 209 -5.99 35.23 11.41
N ARG A 210 -4.91 35.13 10.64
CA ARG A 210 -4.90 34.55 9.28
C ARG A 210 -4.38 33.12 9.27
N THR A 211 -4.79 32.36 8.27
CA THR A 211 -4.39 30.97 8.11
C THR A 211 -3.02 30.88 7.43
N VAL A 212 -2.15 30.08 8.03
CA VAL A 212 -0.88 29.64 7.44
C VAL A 212 -1.08 28.21 6.97
N ARG A 213 -0.67 27.94 5.74
CA ARG A 213 -0.65 26.60 5.15
C ARG A 213 0.79 26.14 5.04
N VAL A 214 1.10 25.00 5.64
CA VAL A 214 2.42 24.38 5.58
C VAL A 214 2.31 23.10 4.76
N ARG A 215 3.10 23.02 3.68
CA ARG A 215 3.33 21.79 2.93
C ARG A 215 4.61 21.13 3.44
N TYR A 216 4.50 19.87 3.82
CA TYR A 216 5.59 19.12 4.44
C TYR A 216 5.78 17.75 3.80
N MET A 217 7.00 17.24 3.90
CA MET A 217 7.37 15.88 3.56
C MET A 217 6.94 14.92 4.67
N LYS A 218 6.34 13.81 4.30
CA LYS A 218 5.96 12.71 5.18
C LYS A 218 6.62 11.43 4.68
N ARG A 219 7.03 10.56 5.60
CA ARG A 219 7.50 9.22 5.26
C ARG A 219 6.33 8.38 4.73
N PRO A 220 6.49 7.64 3.62
CA PRO A 220 5.46 6.72 3.15
C PRO A 220 5.04 5.72 4.23
N SER A 221 3.73 5.55 4.41
CA SER A 221 3.15 4.59 5.34
C SER A 221 2.85 3.25 4.69
N GLN A 222 2.76 2.20 5.49
CA GLN A 222 2.33 0.88 5.01
C GLN A 222 0.85 0.92 4.63
N ILE A 223 0.52 0.26 3.52
CA ILE A 223 -0.85 0.08 3.03
C ILE A 223 -1.48 -1.16 3.65
N GLN A 224 -2.80 -1.06 3.90
CA GLN A 224 -3.63 -2.18 4.35
C GLN A 224 -4.19 -2.93 3.14
N SER A 225 -4.58 -4.20 3.32
CA SER A 225 -5.07 -5.06 2.25
C SER A 225 -6.30 -4.53 1.51
N GLU A 226 -7.19 -3.82 2.22
CA GLU A 226 -8.42 -3.23 1.67
C GLU A 226 -8.30 -1.71 1.48
N GLY A 227 -7.10 -1.14 1.62
CA GLY A 227 -6.86 0.30 1.50
C GLY A 227 -6.61 0.76 0.06
N GLU A 228 -6.45 2.05 -0.10
CA GLU A 228 -6.03 2.68 -1.36
C GLU A 228 -4.52 2.89 -1.39
N PHE A 229 -3.92 2.92 -2.59
CA PHE A 229 -2.50 3.21 -2.76
C PHE A 229 -2.13 4.60 -2.25
N THR A 230 -3.05 5.56 -2.34
CA THR A 230 -2.95 6.93 -1.82
C THR A 230 -2.77 6.97 -0.30
N ASP A 231 -3.22 5.95 0.45
CA ASP A 231 -3.03 5.84 1.90
C ASP A 231 -1.54 5.68 2.29
N SER A 232 -0.70 5.24 1.35
CA SER A 232 0.76 5.24 1.53
C SER A 232 1.33 6.66 1.63
N GLY A 233 0.59 7.67 1.17
CA GLY A 233 1.05 9.04 1.01
C GLY A 233 1.87 9.27 -0.26
N LEU A 234 2.12 8.24 -1.07
CA LEU A 234 2.73 8.36 -2.39
C LEU A 234 1.69 8.75 -3.43
N GLU A 235 2.15 9.47 -4.46
CA GLU A 235 1.32 9.78 -5.61
C GLU A 235 1.14 8.54 -6.49
N ILE A 236 -0.02 8.40 -7.15
CA ILE A 236 -0.35 7.22 -7.96
C ILE A 236 0.66 6.95 -9.08
N SER A 237 1.37 7.97 -9.54
CA SER A 237 2.44 7.82 -10.52
C SER A 237 3.59 6.93 -10.04
N ALA A 238 3.76 6.75 -8.72
CA ALA A 238 4.75 5.85 -8.12
C ALA A 238 4.32 4.37 -8.10
N TRP A 239 3.11 4.05 -8.55
CA TRP A 239 2.59 2.68 -8.67
C TRP A 239 3.54 1.69 -9.36
N PRO A 240 4.03 1.94 -10.60
CA PRO A 240 4.92 1.00 -11.28
C PRO A 240 6.26 0.84 -10.55
N ALA A 241 6.76 1.89 -9.88
CA ALA A 241 7.98 1.79 -9.08
C ALA A 241 7.79 0.78 -7.93
N VAL A 242 6.67 0.83 -7.22
CA VAL A 242 6.37 -0.11 -6.14
C VAL A 242 6.17 -1.53 -6.68
N MET A 243 5.42 -1.68 -7.76
CA MET A 243 5.18 -2.98 -8.41
C MET A 243 6.48 -3.67 -8.83
N TYR A 244 7.35 -3.00 -9.61
CA TYR A 244 8.62 -3.58 -10.05
C TYR A 244 9.58 -3.88 -8.89
N GLY A 245 9.56 -3.05 -7.84
CA GLY A 245 10.34 -3.32 -6.63
C GLY A 245 9.86 -4.58 -5.91
N ALA A 246 8.54 -4.80 -5.85
CA ALA A 246 7.96 -6.01 -5.25
C ALA A 246 8.27 -7.25 -6.10
N LEU A 247 8.16 -7.14 -7.43
CA LEU A 247 8.51 -8.20 -8.39
C LEU A 247 9.97 -8.62 -8.24
N HIS A 248 10.91 -7.67 -8.21
CA HIS A 248 12.33 -7.97 -8.03
C HIS A 248 12.58 -8.80 -6.76
N ARG A 249 12.02 -8.37 -5.62
CA ARG A 249 12.19 -9.09 -4.34
C ARG A 249 11.54 -10.45 -4.33
N MET A 250 10.36 -10.59 -4.96
CA MET A 250 9.67 -11.88 -5.08
C MET A 250 10.47 -12.85 -5.95
N VAL A 251 10.90 -12.43 -7.13
CA VAL A 251 11.69 -13.25 -8.06
C VAL A 251 13.04 -13.64 -7.43
N ALA A 252 13.72 -12.71 -6.76
CA ALA A 252 14.98 -13.00 -6.08
C ALA A 252 14.83 -14.00 -4.91
N SER A 253 13.64 -14.08 -4.31
CA SER A 253 13.37 -15.03 -3.22
C SER A 253 12.98 -16.44 -3.68
N LEU A 254 12.78 -16.65 -4.98
CA LEU A 254 12.42 -17.96 -5.52
C LEU A 254 13.60 -18.92 -5.42
N PRO A 255 13.41 -20.16 -4.89
CA PRO A 255 14.47 -21.15 -4.91
C PRO A 255 14.81 -21.51 -6.36
N LEU A 256 16.10 -21.48 -6.70
CA LEU A 256 16.63 -21.71 -8.05
C LEU A 256 16.21 -23.06 -8.70
N GLY A 257 15.69 -24.01 -7.91
CA GLY A 257 15.24 -25.33 -8.39
C GLY A 257 13.73 -25.51 -8.59
N THR A 258 12.90 -24.54 -8.20
CA THR A 258 11.42 -24.68 -8.20
C THR A 258 10.69 -23.77 -9.18
N ALA A 259 11.39 -22.82 -9.82
CA ALA A 259 10.75 -21.85 -10.71
C ALA A 259 10.21 -22.47 -12.03
N GLY A 260 10.63 -23.69 -12.39
CA GLY A 260 10.29 -24.32 -13.68
C GLY A 260 9.74 -25.75 -13.62
N VAL A 261 9.34 -26.25 -12.44
CA VAL A 261 9.04 -27.69 -12.29
C VAL A 261 7.59 -27.93 -11.94
N GLN A 262 6.74 -28.14 -12.94
CA GLN A 262 5.37 -28.63 -12.71
C GLN A 262 4.90 -29.72 -13.66
N SER A 263 5.37 -29.77 -14.90
CA SER A 263 5.07 -30.87 -15.82
C SER A 263 6.33 -31.59 -16.31
N ALA A 264 6.18 -32.82 -16.81
CA ALA A 264 7.29 -33.56 -17.40
C ALA A 264 7.89 -32.79 -18.59
N GLU A 265 7.04 -32.08 -19.34
CA GLU A 265 7.38 -31.23 -20.46
C GLU A 265 8.15 -29.97 -19.99
N ALA A 266 7.71 -29.33 -18.90
CA ALA A 266 8.41 -28.18 -18.33
C ALA A 266 9.80 -28.55 -17.78
N ARG A 267 9.97 -29.76 -17.25
CA ARG A 267 11.29 -30.29 -16.85
C ARG A 267 12.21 -30.48 -18.05
N GLU A 268 11.70 -30.99 -19.18
CA GLU A 268 12.49 -31.15 -20.40
C GLU A 268 12.84 -29.79 -21.05
N TRP A 269 11.93 -28.81 -21.00
CA TRP A 269 12.20 -27.45 -21.44
C TRP A 269 13.21 -26.72 -20.54
N SER A 270 13.06 -26.82 -19.22
CA SER A 270 14.01 -26.24 -18.27
C SER A 270 15.40 -26.86 -18.40
N ARG A 271 15.48 -28.14 -18.77
CA ARG A 271 16.75 -28.83 -19.02
C ARG A 271 17.44 -28.36 -20.31
N THR A 272 16.67 -27.94 -21.31
CA THR A 272 17.19 -27.50 -22.61
C THR A 272 17.41 -25.98 -22.69
N ARG A 273 16.70 -25.18 -21.88
CA ARG A 273 16.87 -23.73 -21.75
C ARG A 273 16.71 -23.31 -20.29
N PRO A 274 17.79 -23.35 -19.48
CA PRO A 274 17.72 -22.86 -18.11
C PRO A 274 17.48 -21.34 -18.14
N ILE A 275 16.39 -20.88 -17.53
CA ILE A 275 16.15 -19.45 -17.29
C ILE A 275 17.00 -19.04 -16.10
N ASP A 276 17.87 -18.05 -16.29
CA ASP A 276 18.62 -17.46 -15.18
C ASP A 276 17.73 -16.48 -14.41
N ILE A 277 17.24 -16.92 -13.25
CA ILE A 277 16.38 -16.14 -12.36
C ILE A 277 17.08 -14.86 -11.91
N ASN A 278 18.41 -14.87 -11.79
CA ASN A 278 19.16 -13.68 -11.39
C ASN A 278 19.08 -12.60 -12.47
N GLN A 279 19.18 -12.97 -13.74
CA GLN A 279 19.06 -12.02 -14.85
C GLN A 279 17.67 -11.35 -14.89
N LEU A 280 16.62 -12.12 -14.59
CA LEU A 280 15.25 -11.58 -14.51
C LEU A 280 15.08 -10.65 -13.31
N ALA A 281 15.61 -11.03 -12.14
CA ALA A 281 15.59 -10.17 -10.96
C ALA A 281 16.31 -8.83 -11.22
N GLU A 282 17.46 -8.85 -11.87
CA GLU A 282 18.22 -7.65 -12.24
C GLU A 282 17.47 -6.77 -13.26
N TYR A 283 16.74 -7.37 -14.20
CA TYR A 283 15.89 -6.63 -15.13
C TYR A 283 14.79 -5.85 -14.40
N PHE A 284 14.06 -6.49 -13.48
CA PHE A 284 13.03 -5.81 -12.68
C PHE A 284 13.62 -4.74 -11.75
N ARG A 285 14.83 -4.96 -11.21
CA ARG A 285 15.56 -3.93 -10.46
C ARG A 285 15.87 -2.71 -11.34
N GLY A 286 16.31 -2.92 -12.58
CA GLY A 286 16.58 -1.83 -13.52
C GLY A 286 15.33 -1.01 -13.87
N LEU A 287 14.18 -1.67 -14.07
CA LEU A 287 12.90 -0.98 -14.27
C LEU A 287 12.47 -0.18 -13.03
N HIS A 288 12.60 -0.78 -11.84
CA HIS A 288 12.31 -0.10 -10.57
C HIS A 288 13.14 1.18 -10.40
N GLU A 289 14.45 1.11 -10.61
CA GLU A 289 15.34 2.27 -10.49
C GLU A 289 14.99 3.39 -11.49
N LEU A 290 14.62 3.02 -12.72
CA LEU A 290 14.21 3.96 -13.76
C LEU A 290 12.90 4.68 -13.40
N GLU A 291 11.90 3.96 -12.87
CA GLU A 291 10.65 4.57 -12.43
C GLU A 291 10.85 5.44 -11.19
N VAL A 292 11.67 5.01 -10.22
CA VAL A 292 12.02 5.83 -9.05
C VAL A 292 12.68 7.15 -9.49
N GLU A 293 13.57 7.12 -10.47
CA GLU A 293 14.23 8.32 -10.98
C GLU A 293 13.26 9.26 -11.72
N LYS A 294 12.31 8.72 -12.49
CA LYS A 294 11.25 9.53 -13.13
C LYS A 294 10.38 10.22 -12.08
N GLU A 295 9.95 9.50 -11.05
CA GLU A 295 9.14 10.05 -9.98
C GLU A 295 9.90 11.09 -9.16
N ARG A 296 11.18 10.83 -8.88
CA ARG A 296 12.04 11.79 -8.19
C ARG A 296 12.13 13.12 -8.96
N ARG A 297 12.26 13.07 -10.29
CA ARG A 297 12.25 14.28 -11.13
C ARG A 297 10.89 14.98 -11.09
N ARG A 298 9.79 14.25 -11.23
CA ARG A 298 8.43 14.81 -11.12
C ARG A 298 8.22 15.53 -9.78
N LEU A 299 8.65 14.91 -8.68
CA LEU A 299 8.56 15.52 -7.35
C LEU A 299 9.41 16.80 -7.24
N GLN A 300 10.60 16.82 -7.83
CA GLN A 300 11.48 18.00 -7.86
C GLN A 300 10.91 19.14 -8.72
N ASP A 301 10.34 18.81 -9.87
CA ASP A 301 9.72 19.79 -10.77
C ASP A 301 8.44 20.37 -10.16
N ALA A 302 7.63 19.52 -9.52
CA ALA A 302 6.39 19.95 -8.86
C ALA A 302 6.64 20.73 -7.56
N ASN A 303 7.76 20.48 -6.89
CA ASN A 303 8.12 21.15 -5.63
C ASN A 303 9.53 21.73 -5.73
N PRO A 304 9.70 22.87 -6.43
CA PRO A 304 10.98 23.53 -6.51
C PRO A 304 11.45 23.92 -5.11
N ILE A 305 12.74 23.68 -4.84
CA ILE A 305 13.37 24.05 -3.56
C ILE A 305 13.28 25.56 -3.43
N THR A 306 12.50 26.02 -2.46
CA THR A 306 12.41 27.45 -2.14
C THR A 306 13.60 27.81 -1.26
N ILE A 307 14.34 28.85 -1.62
CA ILE A 307 15.46 29.34 -0.81
C ILE A 307 14.88 29.91 0.49
N ASN A 308 15.15 29.22 1.60
CA ASN A 308 14.83 29.70 2.94
C ASN A 308 16.06 30.43 3.52
N TYR A 309 15.85 31.64 4.04
CA TYR A 309 16.91 32.39 4.69
C TYR A 309 16.94 32.07 6.19
N THR A 310 17.80 31.15 6.60
CA THR A 310 18.14 30.94 8.01
C THR A 310 19.24 31.91 8.40
N ARG A 311 18.91 33.02 9.07
CA ARG A 311 19.91 33.91 9.70
C ARG A 311 20.52 33.25 10.94
#